data_AF-A0A0C3D8V7-F1
#
_entry.id   AF-A0A0C3D8V7-F1
#
_cell.length_a   1.000
_cell.length_b   1.000
_cell.length_c   1.000
_cell.angle_alpha   90.00
_cell.angle_beta   90.00
_cell.angle_gamma   90.00
#
_symmetry.space_group_name_H-M   'P 1'
#
loop_
_entity.id
_entity.type
_entity.pdbx_description
1 polymer ?
#
loop_
_entity_poly.entity_id
_entity_poly.type
_entity_poly.pdbx_seq_one_letter_code
_entity_poly.pdbx_strand_id
1 'polypeptide(L)'
;MTFKSNPATVISSKENDYNWDKPLHPDGMGVVKLSDEWVAEKHFRLSAPTPPEYNYPSTSIYQVSVFHQLHCVNWLRDRINHPNDPYYPPGSRKHNHTLHCLDFIRQSLMCNADTNLAITHDYVFFGSGTDHKCKDFDLIREWAIENHFLEFIEYRTKPSSNST
;
A
#
# COMPACT_ATOMS: atom_id res chain seq x y z
N MET A 1 0.60 18.61 3.21
CA MET A 1 1.15 17.90 4.39
C MET A 1 2.53 17.39 4.03
N THR A 2 3.54 17.58 4.90
CA THR A 2 4.87 16.98 4.70
C THR A 2 4.96 15.74 5.58
N PHE A 3 5.09 14.57 4.96
CA PHE A 3 5.30 13.31 5.70
C PHE A 3 6.78 13.18 6.06
N LYS A 4 7.11 13.09 7.35
CA LYS A 4 8.48 12.83 7.81
C LYS A 4 8.64 11.33 8.07
N SER A 5 9.52 10.68 7.30
CA SER A 5 9.90 9.29 7.53
C SER A 5 10.48 9.13 8.95
N ASN A 6 10.02 8.13 9.70
CA ASN A 6 10.60 7.80 10.99
C ASN A 6 11.57 6.61 10.80
N PRO A 7 12.89 6.76 11.00
CA PRO A 7 13.83 5.65 10.84
C PRO A 7 13.54 4.46 11.79
N ALA A 8 12.78 4.68 12.88
CA ALA A 8 12.34 3.60 13.77
C ALA A 8 11.35 2.62 13.13
N THR A 9 10.73 2.94 11.98
CA THR A 9 9.80 2.02 11.28
C THR A 9 10.50 0.91 10.49
N VAL A 10 11.83 0.95 10.41
CA VAL A 10 12.65 0.02 9.60
C VAL A 10 13.16 -1.18 10.40
N ILE A 11 13.10 -1.12 11.74
CA ILE A 11 13.58 -2.20 12.62
C ILE A 11 12.37 -3.01 13.11
N SER A 12 12.48 -4.35 13.05
CA SER A 12 11.45 -5.22 13.62
C SER A 12 11.40 -5.07 15.15
N SER A 13 10.28 -4.59 15.67
CA SER A 13 10.05 -4.35 17.10
C SER A 13 8.55 -4.23 17.39
N LYS A 14 8.14 -4.46 18.65
CA LYS A 14 6.75 -4.27 19.09
C LYS A 14 6.25 -2.83 18.89
N GLU A 15 7.14 -1.86 19.05
CA GLU A 15 6.83 -0.45 18.81
C GLU A 15 6.60 -0.19 17.32
N ASN A 16 7.38 -0.84 16.45
CA ASN A 16 7.17 -0.77 15.02
C ASN A 16 5.83 -1.43 14.63
N ASP A 17 5.50 -2.61 15.16
CA ASP A 17 4.21 -3.25 14.91
C ASP A 17 3.04 -2.30 15.24
N TYR A 18 3.11 -1.59 16.38
CA TYR A 18 2.12 -0.58 16.74
C TYR A 18 2.05 0.60 15.74
N ASN A 19 3.21 1.07 15.27
CA ASN A 19 3.29 2.15 14.27
C ASN A 19 2.78 1.74 12.90
N TRP A 20 2.73 0.44 12.60
CA TRP A 20 2.12 -0.10 11.40
C TRP A 20 0.63 -0.37 11.57
N ASP A 21 0.19 -0.86 12.73
CA ASP A 21 -1.22 -1.23 12.90
C ASP A 21 -2.13 -0.02 13.05
N LYS A 22 -1.82 0.88 13.98
CA LYS A 22 -2.79 1.88 14.44
C LYS A 22 -3.03 3.07 13.49
N PRO A 23 -2.01 3.68 12.86
CA PRO A 23 -2.25 4.82 11.97
C PRO A 23 -2.60 4.40 10.54
N LEU A 24 -2.38 3.14 10.15
CA LEU A 24 -2.64 2.66 8.78
C LEU A 24 -4.00 1.98 8.64
N HIS A 25 -4.60 1.55 9.75
CA HIS A 25 -5.95 1.01 9.81
C HIS A 25 -6.82 1.94 10.65
N PRO A 26 -7.54 2.89 10.04
CA PRO A 26 -8.53 3.66 10.80
C PRO A 26 -9.58 2.70 11.35
N ASP A 27 -10.31 3.12 12.39
CA ASP A 27 -11.45 2.35 12.89
C ASP A 27 -12.38 1.98 11.73
N GLY A 28 -12.74 0.69 11.65
CA GLY A 28 -13.49 0.16 10.51
C GLY A 28 -12.65 -0.17 9.27
N MET A 29 -11.32 -0.20 9.36
CA MET A 29 -10.39 -0.64 8.28
C MET A 29 -10.48 0.18 6.99
N GLY A 30 -10.98 1.41 7.08
CA GLY A 30 -11.22 2.26 5.91
C GLY A 30 -12.44 1.87 5.09
N VAL A 31 -13.29 1.00 5.65
CA VAL A 31 -14.58 0.63 5.07
C VAL A 31 -15.60 1.73 5.35
N VAL A 32 -16.33 2.13 4.32
CA VAL A 32 -17.29 3.23 4.35
C VAL A 32 -18.64 2.78 3.81
N LYS A 33 -19.70 3.33 4.39
CA LYS A 33 -21.08 3.21 3.88
C LYS A 33 -21.44 4.48 3.13
N LEU A 34 -21.90 4.34 1.90
CA LEU A 34 -22.30 5.47 1.04
C LEU A 34 -23.70 5.25 0.48
N SER A 35 -24.44 6.32 0.23
CA SER A 35 -25.72 6.21 -0.47
C SER A 35 -25.49 5.93 -1.95
N ASP A 36 -26.37 5.13 -2.53
CA ASP A 36 -26.29 4.77 -3.95
C ASP A 36 -26.46 6.01 -4.86
N GLU A 37 -27.23 7.01 -4.39
CA GLU A 37 -27.38 8.31 -5.06
C GLU A 37 -26.06 9.07 -5.17
N TRP A 38 -25.31 9.18 -4.06
CA TRP A 38 -24.02 9.88 -4.06
C TRP A 38 -22.99 9.18 -4.94
N VAL A 39 -22.97 7.84 -4.89
CA VAL A 39 -22.07 7.01 -5.71
C VAL A 39 -22.34 7.25 -7.19
N ALA A 40 -23.62 7.27 -7.60
CA ALA A 40 -24.02 7.56 -8.96
C ALA A 40 -23.65 9.00 -9.39
N GLU A 41 -23.88 9.99 -8.52
CA GLU A 41 -23.52 11.40 -8.76
C GLU A 41 -22.01 11.56 -9.00
N LYS A 42 -21.17 10.81 -8.27
CA LYS A 42 -19.71 10.84 -8.42
C LYS A 42 -19.17 9.89 -9.48
N HIS A 43 -20.05 9.21 -10.22
CA HIS A 43 -19.70 8.24 -11.27
C HIS A 43 -18.81 7.09 -10.78
N PHE A 44 -19.01 6.66 -9.53
CA PHE A 44 -18.42 5.42 -9.04
C PHE A 44 -19.32 4.23 -9.40
N ARG A 45 -18.74 3.03 -9.44
CA ARG A 45 -19.49 1.79 -9.61
C ARG A 45 -20.23 1.44 -8.32
N LEU A 46 -21.41 0.85 -8.44
CA LEU A 46 -22.12 0.29 -7.28
C LEU A 46 -21.37 -0.94 -6.75
N SER A 47 -21.24 -1.02 -5.44
CA SER A 47 -20.68 -2.16 -4.69
C SER A 47 -21.79 -3.00 -4.08
N ALA A 48 -21.45 -3.99 -3.25
CA ALA A 48 -22.41 -4.74 -2.47
C ALA A 48 -23.24 -3.80 -1.55
N PRO A 49 -24.56 -4.03 -1.46
CA PRO A 49 -25.41 -3.27 -0.56
C PRO A 49 -25.00 -3.51 0.90
N THR A 50 -25.34 -2.60 1.81
CA THR A 50 -25.18 -2.87 3.23
C THR A 50 -25.97 -4.11 3.66
N PRO A 51 -25.46 -4.93 4.60
CA PRO A 51 -26.15 -6.12 5.04
C PRO A 51 -27.58 -5.80 5.53
N PRO A 52 -28.61 -6.57 5.08
CA PRO A 52 -30.01 -6.25 5.33
C PRO A 52 -30.39 -6.09 6.81
N GLU A 53 -29.69 -6.79 7.71
CA GLU A 53 -29.91 -6.76 9.15
C GLU A 53 -29.73 -5.37 9.78
N TYR A 54 -29.01 -4.46 9.12
CA TYR A 54 -28.78 -3.10 9.60
C TYR A 54 -29.82 -2.08 9.12
N ASN A 55 -30.74 -2.47 8.23
CA ASN A 55 -31.82 -1.62 7.71
C ASN A 55 -31.36 -0.25 7.19
N TYR A 56 -30.31 -0.25 6.36
CA TYR A 56 -29.86 0.94 5.63
C TYR A 56 -30.28 0.84 4.16
N PRO A 57 -31.48 1.33 3.79
CA PRO A 57 -31.95 1.25 2.41
C PRO A 57 -31.09 2.11 1.49
N SER A 58 -30.85 1.61 0.28
CA SER A 58 -30.13 2.33 -0.79
C SER A 58 -28.73 2.81 -0.39
N THR A 59 -28.03 1.97 0.36
CA THR A 59 -26.62 2.20 0.70
C THR A 59 -25.78 0.98 0.39
N SER A 60 -24.54 1.24 -0.01
CA SER A 60 -23.55 0.23 -0.38
C SER A 60 -22.26 0.43 0.41
N ILE A 61 -21.49 -0.65 0.53
CA ILE A 61 -20.22 -0.70 1.29
C ILE A 61 -19.03 -0.63 0.33
N TYR A 62 -18.06 0.20 0.66
CA TYR A 62 -16.80 0.36 -0.08
C TYR A 62 -15.63 0.35 0.88
N GLN A 63 -14.43 0.12 0.38
CA GLN A 63 -13.20 0.42 1.13
C GLN A 63 -12.42 1.49 0.40
N VAL A 64 -11.88 2.49 1.11
CA VAL A 64 -11.01 3.48 0.45
C VAL A 64 -9.69 2.79 0.09
N SER A 65 -9.31 2.86 -1.18
CA SER A 65 -8.25 2.03 -1.76
C SER A 65 -6.91 2.14 -1.04
N VAL A 66 -6.51 3.34 -0.58
CA VAL A 66 -5.26 3.52 0.18
C VAL A 66 -5.21 2.66 1.44
N PHE A 67 -6.31 2.46 2.16
CA PHE A 67 -6.31 1.64 3.37
C PHE A 67 -6.20 0.16 3.04
N HIS A 68 -6.78 -0.30 1.93
CA HIS A 68 -6.54 -1.65 1.46
C HIS A 68 -5.07 -1.84 1.02
N GLN A 69 -4.51 -0.89 0.28
CA GLN A 69 -3.10 -0.95 -0.13
C GLN A 69 -2.16 -1.02 1.08
N LEU A 70 -2.40 -0.19 2.10
CA LEU A 70 -1.63 -0.20 3.35
C LEU A 70 -1.80 -1.51 4.12
N HIS A 71 -3.02 -2.05 4.19
CA HIS A 71 -3.29 -3.36 4.78
C HIS A 71 -2.49 -4.47 4.08
N CYS A 72 -2.48 -4.49 2.75
CA CYS A 72 -1.71 -5.48 1.98
C CYS A 72 -0.20 -5.38 2.25
N VAL A 73 0.36 -4.16 2.30
CA VAL A 73 1.79 -3.97 2.61
C VAL A 73 2.11 -4.43 4.02
N ASN A 74 1.24 -4.15 5.00
CA ASN A 74 1.43 -4.63 6.37
C ASN A 74 1.34 -6.16 6.46
N TRP A 75 0.38 -6.76 5.74
CA TRP A 75 0.27 -8.22 5.68
C TRP A 75 1.54 -8.87 5.13
N LEU A 76 2.14 -8.31 4.08
CA LEU A 76 3.43 -8.78 3.55
C LEU A 76 4.56 -8.61 4.57
N ARG A 77 4.63 -7.47 5.25
CA ARG A 77 5.60 -7.21 6.32
C ARG A 77 5.52 -8.28 7.41
N ASP A 78 4.31 -8.62 7.85
CA ASP A 78 4.10 -9.62 8.90
C ASP A 78 4.54 -11.02 8.46
N ARG A 79 4.35 -11.37 7.17
CA ARG A 79 4.88 -12.63 6.62
C ARG A 79 6.40 -12.69 6.61
N ILE A 80 7.07 -11.56 6.36
CA ILE A 80 8.53 -11.47 6.36
C ILE A 80 9.11 -11.46 7.78
N ASN A 81 8.39 -10.87 8.74
CA ASN A 81 8.80 -10.82 10.15
C ASN A 81 8.65 -12.16 10.90
N HIS A 82 8.46 -13.28 10.20
CA HIS A 82 8.25 -14.57 10.85
C HIS A 82 9.53 -15.01 11.61
N PRO A 83 9.46 -15.29 12.92
CA PRO A 83 10.64 -15.40 13.79
C PRO A 83 11.57 -16.57 13.46
N ASN A 84 11.12 -17.54 12.67
CA ASN A 84 11.87 -18.74 12.30
C ASN A 84 11.95 -18.96 10.78
N ASP A 85 11.91 -17.90 9.98
CA ASP A 85 12.07 -18.04 8.52
C ASP A 85 13.54 -18.38 8.16
N PRO A 86 13.82 -19.54 7.53
CA PRO A 86 15.18 -19.93 7.18
C PRO A 86 15.75 -19.16 5.97
N TYR A 87 14.89 -18.56 5.14
CA TYR A 87 15.28 -17.78 3.96
C TYR A 87 15.46 -16.29 4.30
N TYR A 88 14.69 -15.79 5.27
CA TYR A 88 14.77 -14.41 5.79
C TYR A 88 14.95 -14.39 7.31
N PRO A 89 16.10 -14.85 7.85
CA PRO A 89 16.33 -14.81 9.29
C PRO A 89 16.18 -13.38 9.83
N PRO A 90 15.43 -13.17 10.92
CA PRO A 90 15.28 -11.86 11.54
C PRO A 90 16.64 -11.21 11.82
N GLY A 91 16.76 -9.93 11.48
CA GLY A 91 17.99 -9.16 11.64
C GLY A 91 19.05 -9.37 10.54
N SER A 92 18.87 -10.33 9.63
CA SER A 92 19.76 -10.48 8.47
C SER A 92 19.69 -9.27 7.54
N ARG A 93 20.74 -9.03 6.74
CA ARG A 93 20.77 -7.93 5.76
C ARG A 93 19.59 -8.00 4.79
N LYS A 94 19.23 -9.21 4.33
CA LYS A 94 18.09 -9.40 3.42
C LYS A 94 16.78 -9.05 4.12
N HIS A 95 16.54 -9.58 5.31
CA HIS A 95 15.36 -9.26 6.12
C HIS A 95 15.19 -7.75 6.34
N ASN A 96 16.22 -7.07 6.85
CA ASN A 96 16.16 -5.64 7.14
C ASN A 96 15.99 -4.79 5.87
N HIS A 97 16.62 -5.19 4.76
CA HIS A 97 16.43 -4.51 3.48
C HIS A 97 15.00 -4.68 2.96
N THR A 98 14.41 -5.86 3.09
CA THR A 98 13.01 -6.09 2.70
C THR A 98 12.06 -5.24 3.55
N LEU A 99 12.24 -5.18 4.87
CA LEU A 99 11.42 -4.33 5.75
C LEU A 99 11.55 -2.84 5.40
N HIS A 100 12.77 -2.38 5.12
CA HIS A 100 13.03 -1.03 4.63
C HIS A 100 12.27 -0.73 3.31
N CYS A 101 12.30 -1.66 2.35
CA CYS A 101 11.57 -1.53 1.09
C CYS A 101 10.05 -1.45 1.31
N LEU A 102 9.49 -2.28 2.20
CA LEU A 102 8.06 -2.24 2.52
C LEU A 102 7.67 -0.91 3.18
N ASP A 103 8.49 -0.40 4.10
CA ASP A 103 8.26 0.92 4.68
C ASP A 103 8.33 2.03 3.63
N PHE A 104 9.28 1.96 2.69
CA PHE A 104 9.36 2.92 1.58
C PHE A 104 8.08 2.91 0.71
N ILE A 105 7.52 1.73 0.42
CA ILE A 105 6.24 1.60 -0.29
C ILE A 105 5.10 2.21 0.55
N ARG A 106 5.01 1.87 1.84
CA ARG A 106 4.00 2.44 2.76
C ARG A 106 4.03 3.97 2.73
N GLN A 107 5.21 4.57 2.80
CA GLN A 107 5.37 6.03 2.73
C GLN A 107 4.90 6.60 1.38
N SER A 108 5.22 5.94 0.28
CA SER A 108 4.75 6.33 -1.06
C SER A 108 3.23 6.31 -1.16
N LEU A 109 2.59 5.26 -0.63
CA LEU A 109 1.13 5.12 -0.57
C LEU A 109 0.48 6.23 0.26
N MET A 110 1.05 6.56 1.42
CA MET A 110 0.55 7.67 2.23
C MET A 110 0.72 9.04 1.53
N CYS A 111 1.80 9.21 0.76
CA CYS A 111 2.05 10.45 0.04
C CYS A 111 1.20 10.60 -1.23
N ASN A 112 0.84 9.48 -1.87
CA ASN A 112 0.04 9.42 -3.10
C ASN A 112 -1.23 8.60 -2.84
N ALA A 113 -1.96 8.96 -1.78
CA ALA A 113 -3.10 8.19 -1.30
C ALA A 113 -4.15 7.98 -2.40
N ASP A 114 -4.39 6.71 -2.72
CA ASP A 114 -5.45 6.32 -3.64
C ASP A 114 -6.82 6.49 -2.97
N THR A 115 -7.58 7.46 -3.46
CA THR A 115 -8.91 7.81 -2.95
C THR A 115 -10.05 7.13 -3.69
N ASN A 116 -9.76 6.22 -4.63
CA ASN A 116 -10.79 5.43 -5.31
C ASN A 116 -11.49 4.48 -4.32
N LEU A 117 -12.75 4.16 -4.63
CA LEU A 117 -13.57 3.30 -3.80
C LEU A 117 -13.50 1.86 -4.29
N ALA A 118 -12.83 1.02 -3.52
CA ALA A 118 -12.75 -0.41 -3.77
C ALA A 118 -14.12 -1.05 -3.55
N ILE A 119 -14.64 -1.71 -4.58
CA ILE A 119 -15.90 -2.45 -4.51
C ILE A 119 -15.70 -3.84 -3.91
N THR A 120 -16.77 -4.43 -3.40
CA THR A 120 -16.82 -5.82 -2.93
C THR A 120 -18.08 -6.51 -3.43
N HIS A 121 -18.04 -7.84 -3.49
CA HIS A 121 -19.18 -8.69 -3.82
C HIS A 121 -19.57 -9.64 -2.68
N ASP A 122 -18.71 -9.81 -1.68
CA ASP A 122 -18.84 -10.82 -0.62
C ASP A 122 -18.50 -10.27 0.77
N TYR A 123 -18.24 -8.97 0.89
CA TYR A 123 -17.85 -8.28 2.13
C TYR A 123 -16.49 -8.68 2.69
N VAL A 124 -15.76 -9.56 2.00
CA VAL A 124 -14.46 -10.08 2.42
C VAL A 124 -13.37 -9.52 1.52
N PHE A 125 -13.54 -9.60 0.21
CA PHE A 125 -12.58 -9.12 -0.77
C PHE A 125 -13.03 -7.78 -1.35
N PHE A 126 -12.17 -6.78 -1.19
CA PHE A 126 -12.33 -5.46 -1.77
C PHE A 126 -11.36 -5.26 -2.94
N GLY A 127 -11.73 -4.49 -3.95
CA GLY A 127 -10.79 -4.01 -4.97
C GLY A 127 -10.77 -4.80 -6.28
N SER A 128 -11.33 -6.00 -6.31
CA SER A 128 -11.51 -6.73 -7.58
C SER A 128 -12.49 -5.97 -8.48
N GLY A 129 -12.04 -5.56 -9.67
CA GLY A 129 -12.86 -4.81 -10.62
C GLY A 129 -13.06 -3.32 -10.30
N THR A 130 -12.23 -2.75 -9.40
CA THR A 130 -12.23 -1.32 -9.11
C THR A 130 -11.44 -0.55 -10.17
N ASP A 131 -12.04 0.53 -10.68
CA ASP A 131 -11.36 1.45 -11.58
C ASP A 131 -10.50 2.41 -10.78
N HIS A 132 -9.24 2.58 -11.19
CA HIS A 132 -8.31 3.51 -10.57
C HIS A 132 -8.04 4.70 -11.50
N LYS A 133 -8.06 5.90 -10.93
CA LYS A 133 -7.56 7.11 -11.60
C LYS A 133 -6.06 7.27 -11.32
N CYS A 134 -5.25 6.83 -12.27
CA CYS A 134 -3.79 6.83 -12.16
C CYS A 134 -3.16 8.06 -12.83
N LYS A 135 -1.90 8.34 -12.47
CA LYS A 135 -1.01 9.13 -13.32
C LYS A 135 -0.70 8.30 -14.58
N ASP A 136 -0.46 8.98 -15.70
CA ASP A 136 -0.05 8.30 -16.92
C ASP A 136 1.33 7.66 -16.72
N PHE A 137 1.33 6.33 -16.61
CA PHE A 137 2.55 5.58 -16.34
C PHE A 137 3.45 5.50 -17.57
N ASP A 138 2.88 5.53 -18.76
CA ASP A 138 3.65 5.45 -20.01
C ASP A 138 4.44 6.74 -20.22
N LEU A 139 3.82 7.91 -19.98
CA LEU A 139 4.54 9.18 -20.01
C LEU A 139 5.67 9.25 -18.96
N ILE A 140 5.42 8.75 -17.74
CA ILE A 140 6.47 8.67 -16.70
C ILE A 140 7.62 7.76 -17.15
N ARG A 141 7.29 6.62 -17.74
CA ARG A 141 8.27 5.63 -18.23
C ARG A 141 9.09 6.19 -19.39
N GLU A 142 8.45 6.83 -20.36
CA GLU A 142 9.09 7.44 -21.52
C GLU A 142 10.06 8.53 -21.09
N TRP A 143 9.61 9.45 -20.24
CA TRP A 143 10.48 10.48 -19.68
C TRP A 143 11.70 9.89 -18.96
N ALA A 144 11.51 8.82 -18.18
CA ALA A 144 12.62 8.15 -17.51
C ALA A 144 13.61 7.49 -18.47
N ILE A 145 13.14 6.94 -19.60
CA ILE A 145 14.00 6.38 -20.66
C ILE A 145 14.75 7.49 -21.38
N GLU A 146 14.13 8.62 -21.69
CA GLU A 146 14.81 9.73 -22.37
C GLU A 146 15.89 10.38 -21.49
N ASN A 147 15.70 10.36 -20.17
CA ASN A 147 16.55 11.06 -19.21
C ASN A 147 17.39 10.10 -18.34
N HIS A 148 17.50 8.81 -18.70
CA HIS A 148 18.26 7.86 -17.90
C HIS A 148 19.76 8.20 -17.92
N PHE A 149 20.43 7.96 -16.80
CA PHE A 149 21.88 8.08 -16.71
C PHE A 149 22.54 6.90 -17.45
N LEU A 150 23.03 7.17 -18.67
CA LEU A 150 23.56 6.17 -19.61
C LEU A 150 24.63 5.28 -18.98
N GLU A 151 25.55 5.87 -18.22
CA GLU A 151 26.68 5.18 -17.61
C GLU A 151 26.34 4.51 -16.28
N PHE A 152 25.09 4.60 -15.78
CA PHE A 152 24.73 4.08 -14.45
C PHE A 152 24.98 2.58 -14.32
N ILE A 153 24.68 1.81 -15.38
CA ILE A 153 24.89 0.35 -15.37
C ILE A 153 26.38 0.02 -15.31
N GLU A 154 27.20 0.71 -16.10
CA GLU A 154 28.66 0.53 -16.08
C GLU A 154 29.23 0.93 -14.71
N TYR A 155 28.81 2.07 -14.17
CA TYR A 155 29.19 2.53 -12.84
C TYR A 155 28.85 1.50 -11.76
N ARG A 156 27.63 0.93 -11.78
CA ARG A 156 27.17 -0.04 -10.78
C ARG A 156 27.87 -1.40 -10.90
N THR A 157 28.27 -1.79 -12.11
CA THR A 157 28.85 -3.11 -12.38
C THR A 157 30.38 -3.12 -12.37
N LYS A 158 31.01 -1.94 -12.33
CA LYS A 158 32.46 -1.82 -12.13
C LYS A 158 32.89 -2.53 -10.84
N PRO A 159 33.92 -3.40 -10.88
CA PRO A 159 34.51 -3.96 -9.69
C PRO A 159 35.00 -2.83 -8.76
N SER A 160 34.66 -2.89 -7.48
CA SER A 160 35.16 -1.93 -6.50
C SER A 160 36.69 -1.99 -6.45
N SER A 161 37.37 -0.91 -6.80
CA SER A 161 38.85 -0.83 -6.81
C SER A 161 39.49 -0.78 -5.41
N ASN A 162 38.71 -0.98 -4.34
CA ASN A 162 39.21 -1.02 -2.96
C ASN A 162 38.98 -2.39 -2.33
N SER A 163 39.85 -3.33 -2.68
CA SER A 163 40.19 -4.48 -1.86
C SER A 163 41.71 -4.64 -1.89
N THR A 164 42.38 -3.73 -1.18
CA THR A 164 43.76 -3.87 -0.68
C THR A 164 43.71 -3.65 0.82
#